data_AF-A0A9X1DCN1-F1
#
_entry.id   AF-A0A9X1DCN1-F1
#
_cell.length_a   1.000
_cell.length_b   1.000
_cell.length_c   1.000
_cell.angle_alpha   90.00
_cell.angle_beta   90.00
_cell.angle_gamma   90.00
#
_symmetry.space_group_name_H-M   'P 1'
#
loop_
_entity.id
_entity.type
_entity.pdbx_description
1 polymer ?
#
loop_
_entity_poly.entity_id
_entity_poly.type
_entity_poly.pdbx_seq_one_letter_code
_entity_poly.pdbx_strand_id
1 'polypeptide(L)'
;MSTRKMEKGSLSGREWKPARWKGFMDESVSDGLFVLAGALAPETAWPEFANSWNEMLPYAGVNDKGQPEFHMVELAQRDNGYVKTRAFFNIITEHVPVLASVVLHMDKIEAAAARISAPNLTLNWTTLKNPFVITFSSLLDAIMSRRGDIDFRTGASALGANFNFTFDKRSDSGIVTNGWETFLSTRPNMMRKAYGERPVFEDSHKCPSLQAADLWAWWVRKWHVEGTFDDLANGGFEGWIPKRGPYMLNLEVDEDLLADIYWKTVNEIVGHGVPVTDSRYPDRGWTKPNTN
;
A
#
# COMPACT_ATOMS: atom_id res chain seq x y z
N MET A 1 -53.78 12.13 -15.46
CA MET A 1 -52.31 12.21 -15.57
C MET A 1 -51.83 13.30 -14.63
N SER A 2 -51.20 12.93 -13.52
CA SER A 2 -50.75 13.85 -12.46
C SER A 2 -49.27 14.17 -12.66
N THR A 3 -48.96 15.42 -13.00
CA THR A 3 -47.58 15.93 -13.12
C THR A 3 -47.08 16.29 -11.73
N ARG A 4 -46.27 15.40 -11.15
CA ARG A 4 -45.59 15.63 -9.88
C ARG A 4 -44.52 16.72 -10.09
N LYS A 5 -44.75 17.92 -9.56
CA LYS A 5 -43.73 18.99 -9.52
C LYS A 5 -42.53 18.50 -8.71
N MET A 6 -41.37 18.40 -9.35
CA MET A 6 -40.10 18.23 -8.62
C MET A 6 -39.78 19.55 -7.94
N GLU A 7 -39.94 19.59 -6.62
CA GLU A 7 -39.43 20.68 -5.79
C GLU A 7 -37.90 20.67 -5.86
N LYS A 8 -37.33 21.76 -6.39
CA LYS A 8 -35.89 22.03 -6.30
C LYS A 8 -35.55 22.36 -4.85
N GLY A 9 -35.37 21.33 -4.03
CA GLY A 9 -34.79 21.47 -2.71
C GLY A 9 -33.40 22.10 -2.84
N SER A 10 -33.26 23.32 -2.32
CA SER A 10 -31.99 24.04 -2.30
C SER A 10 -30.98 23.23 -1.48
N LEU A 11 -30.01 22.62 -2.15
CA LEU A 11 -28.87 21.93 -1.53
C LEU A 11 -27.79 22.92 -1.03
N SER A 12 -28.08 24.22 -0.97
CA SER A 12 -27.11 25.31 -0.79
C SER A 12 -26.56 25.49 0.64
N GLY A 13 -26.46 24.43 1.45
CA GLY A 13 -26.09 24.60 2.87
C GLY A 13 -25.36 23.43 3.54
N ARG A 14 -25.10 22.31 2.86
CA ARG A 14 -24.24 21.27 3.43
C ARG A 14 -22.81 21.50 2.97
N GLU A 15 -21.96 21.91 3.89
CA GLU A 15 -20.52 21.89 3.72
C GLU A 15 -20.10 20.45 3.36
N TRP A 16 -19.69 20.24 2.11
CA TRP A 16 -19.25 18.93 1.63
C TRP A 16 -17.86 18.68 2.22
N LYS A 17 -17.80 17.91 3.31
CA LYS A 17 -16.53 17.41 3.81
C LYS A 17 -16.10 16.25 2.90
N PRO A 18 -14.91 16.32 2.27
CA PRO A 18 -14.43 15.22 1.45
C PRO A 18 -14.37 13.97 2.32
N ALA A 19 -14.77 12.83 1.74
CA ALA A 19 -14.63 11.55 2.40
C ALA A 19 -13.15 11.33 2.76
N ARG A 20 -12.91 10.76 3.94
CA ARG A 20 -11.56 10.40 4.40
C ARG A 20 -11.42 8.90 4.35
N TRP A 21 -10.34 8.43 3.76
CA TRP A 21 -9.94 7.04 3.76
C TRP A 21 -8.72 6.88 4.67
N LYS A 22 -8.65 5.74 5.33
CA LYS A 22 -7.47 5.31 6.08
C LYS A 22 -6.95 4.01 5.51
N GLY A 23 -5.64 3.93 5.33
CA GLY A 23 -4.91 2.72 5.00
C GLY A 23 -4.02 2.32 6.16
N PHE A 24 -4.03 1.04 6.52
CA PHE A 24 -3.13 0.45 7.51
C PHE A 24 -2.24 -0.56 6.81
N MET A 25 -0.93 -0.40 6.92
CA MET A 25 0.05 -1.12 6.12
C MET A 25 1.12 -1.75 7.02
N ASP A 26 1.60 -2.91 6.61
CA ASP A 26 2.67 -3.66 7.26
C ASP A 26 3.57 -4.30 6.21
N GLU A 27 4.78 -4.69 6.61
CA GLU A 27 5.71 -5.41 5.76
C GLU A 27 5.79 -6.90 6.07
N SER A 28 6.22 -7.67 5.08
CA SER A 28 6.65 -9.04 5.30
C SER A 28 7.85 -9.36 4.41
N VAL A 29 8.88 -9.99 4.99
CA VAL A 29 10.16 -10.27 4.31
C VAL A 29 10.49 -11.76 4.41
N SER A 30 10.83 -12.41 3.31
CA SER A 30 11.34 -13.80 3.26
C SER A 30 12.03 -14.06 1.94
N ASP A 31 13.07 -14.89 1.90
CA ASP A 31 13.63 -15.47 0.65
C ASP A 31 13.96 -14.44 -0.45
N GLY A 32 14.48 -13.28 -0.08
CA GLY A 32 14.80 -12.23 -1.05
C GLY A 32 13.59 -11.38 -1.48
N LEU A 33 12.40 -11.61 -0.93
CA LEU A 33 11.20 -10.83 -1.17
C LEU A 33 10.98 -9.82 -0.04
N PHE A 34 10.58 -8.62 -0.43
CA PHE A 34 10.03 -7.59 0.44
C PHE A 34 8.59 -7.30 -0.02
N VAL A 35 7.63 -7.47 0.87
CA VAL A 35 6.22 -7.17 0.63
C VAL A 35 5.82 -6.01 1.53
N LEU A 36 5.14 -5.01 0.98
CA LEU A 36 4.41 -3.99 1.75
C LEU A 36 2.95 -4.11 1.38
N ALA A 37 2.08 -4.39 2.34
CA ALA A 37 0.68 -4.63 2.06
C ALA A 37 -0.22 -4.15 3.20
N GLY A 38 -1.49 -3.99 2.91
CA GLY A 38 -2.45 -3.66 3.94
C GLY A 38 -3.87 -3.44 3.44
N ALA A 39 -4.65 -2.80 4.30
CA ALA A 39 -6.09 -2.65 4.18
C ALA A 39 -6.47 -1.17 4.06
N LEU A 40 -7.38 -0.84 3.13
CA LEU A 40 -7.93 0.51 2.99
C LEU A 40 -9.45 0.50 3.11
N ALA A 41 -9.97 1.44 3.91
CA ALA A 41 -11.39 1.64 4.09
C ALA A 41 -11.71 3.12 4.37
N PRO A 42 -12.96 3.57 4.15
CA PRO A 42 -13.44 4.83 4.69
C PRO A 42 -13.17 4.93 6.20
N GLU A 43 -12.83 6.13 6.68
CA GLU A 43 -12.47 6.37 8.08
C GLU A 43 -13.55 5.86 9.06
N THR A 44 -14.82 5.90 8.65
CA THR A 44 -15.97 5.47 9.43
C THR A 44 -16.11 3.96 9.60
N ALA A 45 -15.43 3.13 8.80
CA ALA A 45 -15.50 1.67 8.90
C ALA A 45 -14.59 1.12 10.02
N TRP A 46 -13.51 1.83 10.34
CA TRP A 46 -12.49 1.34 11.28
C TRP A 46 -12.96 1.12 12.72
N PRO A 47 -13.89 1.91 13.30
CA PRO A 47 -14.42 1.61 14.63
C PRO A 47 -15.15 0.27 14.71
N GLU A 48 -15.98 -0.05 13.72
CA GLU A 48 -16.72 -1.32 13.68
C GLU A 48 -15.75 -2.49 13.45
N PHE A 49 -14.81 -2.34 12.51
CA PHE A 49 -13.72 -3.28 12.31
C PHE A 49 -12.95 -3.56 13.61
N ALA A 50 -12.52 -2.52 14.32
CA ALA A 50 -11.72 -2.66 15.53
C ALA A 50 -12.47 -3.38 16.65
N ASN A 51 -13.78 -3.14 16.78
CA ASN A 51 -14.63 -3.86 17.74
C ASN A 51 -14.68 -5.36 17.40
N SER A 52 -15.02 -5.72 16.16
CA SER A 52 -15.07 -7.11 15.72
C SER A 52 -13.72 -7.82 15.85
N TRP A 53 -12.62 -7.13 15.53
CA TRP A 53 -11.27 -7.68 15.68
C TRP A 53 -10.94 -7.94 17.14
N ASN A 54 -11.19 -6.98 18.02
CA ASN A 54 -10.93 -7.11 19.46
C ASN A 54 -11.73 -8.23 20.13
N GLU A 55 -12.98 -8.46 19.70
CA GLU A 55 -13.78 -9.60 20.15
C GLU A 55 -13.15 -10.94 19.77
N MET A 56 -12.42 -10.99 18.66
CA MET A 56 -11.77 -12.21 18.15
C MET A 56 -10.34 -12.41 18.70
N LEU A 57 -9.67 -11.35 19.17
CA LEU A 57 -8.29 -11.39 19.69
C LEU A 57 -8.02 -12.49 20.73
N PRO A 58 -8.90 -12.78 21.71
CA PRO A 58 -8.66 -13.85 22.68
C PRO A 58 -8.41 -15.23 22.06
N TYR A 59 -8.80 -15.44 20.80
CA TYR A 59 -8.60 -16.70 20.08
C TYR A 59 -7.29 -16.74 19.27
N ALA A 60 -6.65 -15.59 19.00
CA ALA A 60 -5.41 -15.50 18.24
C ALA A 60 -4.22 -15.99 19.07
N GLY A 61 -4.03 -15.40 20.25
CA GLY A 61 -2.91 -15.65 21.15
C GLY A 61 -2.76 -14.57 22.21
N VAL A 62 -1.65 -14.62 22.94
CA VAL A 62 -1.27 -13.58 23.89
C VAL A 62 0.20 -13.23 23.67
N ASN A 63 0.54 -11.96 23.85
CA ASN A 63 1.92 -11.48 23.77
C ASN A 63 2.72 -11.84 25.04
N ASP A 64 3.96 -11.34 25.11
CA ASP A 64 4.89 -11.48 26.23
C ASP A 64 4.35 -10.95 27.59
N LYS A 65 3.36 -10.06 27.54
CA LYS A 65 2.66 -9.49 28.71
C LYS A 65 1.34 -10.20 29.03
N GLY A 66 1.01 -11.27 28.32
CA GLY A 66 -0.25 -12.01 28.49
C GLY A 66 -1.48 -11.26 27.94
N GLN A 67 -1.29 -10.25 27.10
CA GLN A 67 -2.38 -9.49 26.49
C GLN A 67 -2.77 -10.12 25.15
N PRO A 68 -4.07 -10.23 24.82
CA PRO A 68 -4.51 -10.77 23.54
C PRO A 68 -3.91 -10.00 22.36
N GLU A 69 -3.31 -10.72 21.42
CA GLU A 69 -2.66 -10.14 20.25
C GLU A 69 -2.74 -11.13 19.07
N PHE A 70 -2.90 -10.57 17.87
CA PHE A 70 -2.75 -11.32 16.63
C PHE A 70 -1.36 -11.06 16.06
N HIS A 71 -0.65 -12.15 15.78
CA HIS A 71 0.58 -12.15 14.98
C HIS A 71 0.54 -13.37 14.04
N MET A 72 0.61 -13.13 12.73
CA MET A 72 0.33 -14.17 11.73
C MET A 72 1.33 -15.32 11.78
N VAL A 73 2.61 -15.05 12.01
CA VAL A 73 3.66 -16.07 12.14
C VAL A 73 3.35 -17.04 13.28
N GLU A 74 2.95 -16.52 14.44
CA GLU A 74 2.60 -17.36 15.59
C GLU A 74 1.32 -18.15 15.34
N LEU A 75 0.32 -17.52 14.70
CA LEU A 75 -0.95 -18.17 14.42
C LEU A 75 -0.76 -19.34 13.44
N ALA A 76 0.09 -19.17 12.42
CA ALA A 76 0.40 -20.21 11.43
C ALA A 76 1.06 -21.45 12.04
N GLN A 77 1.75 -21.32 13.18
CA GLN A 77 2.44 -22.43 13.85
C GLN A 77 1.53 -23.23 14.79
N ARG A 78 0.31 -22.77 15.06
CA ARG A 78 -0.62 -23.41 16.00
C ARG A 78 -1.51 -24.44 15.31
N ASP A 79 -1.95 -25.42 16.08
CA ASP A 79 -3.00 -26.35 15.65
C ASP A 79 -4.26 -25.57 15.25
N ASN A 80 -4.79 -25.85 14.06
CA ASN A 80 -5.91 -25.14 13.45
C ASN A 80 -5.67 -23.63 13.23
N GLY A 81 -4.41 -23.18 13.15
CA GLY A 81 -4.04 -21.80 12.86
C GLY A 81 -4.80 -21.21 11.68
N TYR A 82 -4.88 -21.96 10.57
CA TYR A 82 -5.59 -21.56 9.37
C TYR A 82 -7.10 -21.36 9.54
N VAL A 83 -7.76 -22.16 10.39
CA VAL A 83 -9.19 -21.97 10.68
C VAL A 83 -9.41 -20.62 11.38
N LYS A 84 -8.52 -20.25 12.30
CA LYS A 84 -8.56 -18.96 12.99
C LYS A 84 -8.23 -17.81 12.05
N THR A 85 -7.23 -17.98 11.19
CA THR A 85 -6.89 -17.00 10.14
C THR A 85 -8.08 -16.68 9.25
N ARG A 86 -8.87 -17.69 8.84
CA ARG A 86 -10.09 -17.48 8.06
C ARG A 86 -11.12 -16.64 8.82
N ALA A 87 -11.27 -16.85 10.13
CA ALA A 87 -12.19 -16.05 10.94
C ALA A 87 -11.76 -14.58 11.02
N PHE A 88 -10.46 -14.29 11.21
CA PHE A 88 -9.92 -12.93 11.15
C PHE A 88 -10.08 -12.31 9.76
N PHE A 89 -9.81 -13.08 8.69
CA PHE A 89 -9.98 -12.56 7.35
C PHE A 89 -11.44 -12.26 7.00
N ASN A 90 -12.40 -13.02 7.53
CA ASN A 90 -13.82 -12.69 7.35
C ASN A 90 -14.15 -11.29 7.89
N ILE A 91 -13.57 -10.90 9.03
CA ILE A 91 -13.71 -9.54 9.59
C ILE A 91 -13.17 -8.51 8.61
N ILE A 92 -12.01 -8.77 7.99
CA ILE A 92 -11.47 -7.92 6.92
C ILE A 92 -12.47 -7.83 5.78
N THR A 93 -12.98 -8.94 5.26
CA THR A 93 -13.92 -8.92 4.11
C THR A 93 -15.25 -8.24 4.39
N GLU A 94 -15.65 -8.12 5.66
CA GLU A 94 -16.89 -7.47 6.08
C GLU A 94 -16.74 -5.94 6.12
N HIS A 95 -15.59 -5.44 6.57
CA HIS A 95 -15.40 -4.02 6.89
C HIS A 95 -14.44 -3.29 5.95
N VAL A 96 -13.54 -4.01 5.30
CA VAL A 96 -12.47 -3.46 4.47
C VAL A 96 -12.80 -3.70 2.99
N PRO A 97 -13.07 -2.64 2.21
CA PRO A 97 -13.41 -2.77 0.80
C PRO A 97 -12.19 -2.95 -0.11
N VAL A 98 -10.97 -2.62 0.34
CA VAL A 98 -9.76 -2.71 -0.49
C VAL A 98 -8.61 -3.34 0.28
N LEU A 99 -7.95 -4.33 -0.33
CA LEU A 99 -6.64 -4.81 0.08
C LEU A 99 -5.62 -4.38 -0.97
N ALA A 100 -4.48 -3.86 -0.53
CA ALA A 100 -3.42 -3.40 -1.43
C ALA A 100 -2.11 -4.08 -1.07
N SER A 101 -1.28 -4.38 -2.07
CA SER A 101 0.05 -4.92 -1.88
C SER A 101 1.03 -4.46 -2.95
N VAL A 102 2.28 -4.32 -2.54
CA VAL A 102 3.44 -4.19 -3.41
C VAL A 102 4.43 -5.29 -3.07
N VAL A 103 4.88 -6.02 -4.09
CA VAL A 103 5.90 -7.06 -3.96
C VAL A 103 7.16 -6.62 -4.68
N LEU A 104 8.30 -6.75 -4.00
CA LEU A 104 9.61 -6.37 -4.49
C LEU A 104 10.61 -7.50 -4.26
N HIS A 105 11.22 -7.96 -5.34
CA HIS A 105 12.35 -8.89 -5.31
C HIS A 105 13.66 -8.11 -5.09
N MET A 106 14.39 -8.40 -4.01
CA MET A 106 15.58 -7.65 -3.61
C MET A 106 16.76 -7.78 -4.59
N ASP A 107 16.84 -8.87 -5.36
CA ASP A 107 17.84 -9.01 -6.43
C ASP A 107 17.61 -8.00 -7.57
N LYS A 108 16.36 -7.56 -7.78
CA LYS A 108 16.01 -6.57 -8.81
C LYS A 108 16.48 -5.17 -8.47
N ILE A 109 16.60 -4.84 -7.19
CA ILE A 109 17.11 -3.54 -6.70
C ILE A 109 18.54 -3.32 -7.22
N GLU A 110 19.40 -4.31 -7.02
CA GLU A 110 20.80 -4.24 -7.44
C GLU A 110 20.94 -4.24 -8.96
N ALA A 111 20.18 -5.12 -9.65
CA ALA A 111 20.18 -5.18 -11.10
C ALA A 111 19.70 -3.86 -11.75
N ALA A 112 18.62 -3.27 -11.24
CA ALA A 112 18.11 -1.99 -11.72
C ALA A 112 19.09 -0.84 -11.46
N ALA A 113 19.71 -0.78 -10.27
CA ALA A 113 20.69 0.27 -9.97
C ALA A 113 21.94 0.17 -10.86
N ALA A 114 22.40 -1.05 -11.16
CA ALA A 114 23.55 -1.28 -12.03
C ALA A 114 23.32 -0.83 -13.49
N ARG A 115 22.06 -0.68 -13.90
CA ARG A 115 21.71 -0.16 -15.23
C ARG A 115 21.83 1.34 -15.33
N ILE A 116 21.67 2.05 -14.22
CA ILE A 116 21.58 3.51 -14.23
C ILE A 116 22.96 4.12 -14.00
N SER A 117 23.39 4.96 -14.94
CA SER A 117 24.66 5.68 -14.81
C SER A 117 24.55 7.14 -15.25
N ALA A 118 25.32 8.00 -14.60
CA ALA A 118 25.47 9.41 -14.94
C ALA A 118 26.97 9.73 -15.04
N PRO A 119 27.48 10.19 -16.21
CA PRO A 119 28.90 10.43 -16.39
C PRO A 119 29.46 11.44 -15.37
N ASN A 120 30.64 11.14 -14.83
CA ASN A 120 31.36 11.96 -13.85
C ASN A 120 30.66 12.13 -12.49
N LEU A 121 29.64 11.32 -12.18
CA LEU A 121 28.94 11.35 -10.90
C LEU A 121 28.99 9.98 -10.21
N THR A 122 29.28 10.01 -8.91
CA THR A 122 29.08 8.85 -8.02
C THR A 122 27.69 8.97 -7.41
N LEU A 123 26.77 8.10 -7.84
CA LEU A 123 25.40 8.09 -7.32
C LEU A 123 25.34 7.47 -5.92
N ASN A 124 24.74 8.19 -4.98
CA ASN A 124 24.47 7.66 -3.64
C ASN A 124 23.17 6.85 -3.66
N TRP A 125 23.32 5.53 -3.70
CA TRP A 125 22.21 4.59 -3.77
C TRP A 125 21.55 4.27 -2.43
N THR A 126 22.09 4.76 -1.30
CA THR A 126 21.69 4.32 0.05
C THR A 126 20.18 4.42 0.27
N THR A 127 19.56 5.56 -0.03
CA THR A 127 18.11 5.75 0.13
C THR A 127 17.32 5.14 -1.02
N LEU A 128 17.83 5.20 -2.24
CA LEU A 128 17.14 4.71 -3.45
C LEU A 128 17.01 3.19 -3.47
N LYS A 129 17.93 2.46 -2.84
CA LYS A 129 17.90 1.00 -2.72
C LYS A 129 17.16 0.51 -1.48
N ASN A 130 16.65 1.39 -0.62
CA ASN A 130 15.90 0.95 0.54
C ASN A 130 14.56 0.31 0.07
N PRO A 131 14.34 -1.00 0.32
CA PRO A 131 13.15 -1.70 -0.15
C PRO A 131 11.85 -1.05 0.34
N PHE A 132 11.83 -0.63 1.61
CA PHE A 132 10.66 0.02 2.20
C PHE A 132 10.32 1.34 1.51
N VAL A 133 11.30 2.19 1.18
CA VAL A 133 11.05 3.46 0.46
C VAL A 133 10.48 3.20 -0.94
N ILE A 134 11.02 2.19 -1.64
CA ILE A 134 10.55 1.80 -2.97
C ILE A 134 9.10 1.30 -2.90
N THR A 135 8.81 0.34 -2.03
CA THR A 135 7.46 -0.23 -1.93
C THR A 135 6.46 0.77 -1.37
N PHE A 136 6.87 1.64 -0.43
CA PHE A 136 6.04 2.73 0.10
C PHE A 136 5.57 3.66 -1.01
N SER A 137 6.50 4.21 -1.79
CA SER A 137 6.16 5.14 -2.87
C SER A 137 5.34 4.47 -3.95
N SER A 138 5.71 3.25 -4.34
CA SER A 138 4.99 2.45 -5.34
C SER A 138 3.56 2.14 -4.91
N LEU A 139 3.35 1.76 -3.64
CA LEU A 139 2.03 1.43 -3.10
C LEU A 139 1.11 2.65 -3.13
N LEU A 140 1.60 3.79 -2.64
CA LEU A 140 0.86 5.04 -2.60
C LEU A 140 0.52 5.53 -4.02
N ASP A 141 1.48 5.51 -4.94
CA ASP A 141 1.26 5.91 -6.34
C ASP A 141 0.26 4.97 -7.03
N ALA A 142 0.30 3.66 -6.75
CA ALA A 142 -0.66 2.68 -7.27
C ALA A 142 -2.08 2.93 -6.77
N ILE A 143 -2.26 3.19 -5.46
CA ILE A 143 -3.56 3.55 -4.88
C ILE A 143 -4.09 4.82 -5.53
N MET A 144 -3.27 5.88 -5.62
CA MET A 144 -3.71 7.16 -6.20
C MET A 144 -4.12 7.06 -7.66
N SER A 145 -3.41 6.24 -8.43
CA SER A 145 -3.69 5.99 -9.85
C SER A 145 -4.94 5.14 -10.08
N ARG A 146 -5.36 4.36 -9.07
CA ARG A 146 -6.49 3.43 -9.12
C ARG A 146 -7.73 3.93 -8.35
N ARG A 147 -7.77 5.20 -7.92
CA ARG A 147 -8.92 5.74 -7.17
C ARG A 147 -10.25 5.62 -7.89
N GLY A 148 -10.26 5.77 -9.22
CA GLY A 148 -11.47 5.56 -10.02
C GLY A 148 -11.95 4.11 -9.99
N ASP A 149 -11.01 3.15 -10.04
CA ASP A 149 -11.34 1.72 -9.92
C ASP A 149 -11.83 1.39 -8.51
N ILE A 150 -11.20 1.95 -7.47
CA ILE A 150 -11.64 1.81 -6.07
C ILE A 150 -13.08 2.33 -5.92
N ASP A 151 -13.35 3.54 -6.42
CA ASP A 151 -14.69 4.16 -6.37
C ASP A 151 -15.73 3.25 -7.04
N PHE A 152 -15.45 2.80 -8.26
CA PHE A 152 -16.33 1.95 -9.04
C PHE A 152 -16.59 0.58 -8.40
N ARG A 153 -15.53 -0.09 -7.91
CA ARG A 153 -15.60 -1.46 -7.38
C ARG A 153 -16.23 -1.52 -6.00
N THR A 154 -16.03 -0.48 -5.18
CA THR A 154 -16.44 -0.48 -3.77
C THR A 154 -17.74 0.30 -3.54
N GLY A 155 -18.12 1.19 -4.46
CA GLY A 155 -19.23 2.13 -4.29
C GLY A 155 -18.97 3.19 -3.20
N ALA A 156 -17.79 3.18 -2.58
CA ALA A 156 -17.37 4.18 -1.62
C ALA A 156 -16.63 5.30 -2.35
N SER A 157 -17.05 6.55 -2.11
CA SER A 157 -16.51 7.74 -2.77
C SER A 157 -15.00 7.87 -2.51
N ALA A 158 -14.18 7.39 -3.44
CA ALA A 158 -12.72 7.50 -3.42
C ALA A 158 -12.25 8.64 -4.33
N LEU A 159 -13.06 9.00 -5.34
CA LEU A 159 -12.85 10.20 -6.14
C LEU A 159 -13.12 11.45 -5.28
N GLY A 160 -12.09 12.29 -5.13
CA GLY A 160 -12.14 13.49 -4.28
C GLY A 160 -11.92 13.24 -2.79
N ALA A 161 -11.65 11.99 -2.39
CA ALA A 161 -11.29 11.66 -1.01
C ALA A 161 -9.80 11.90 -0.72
N ASN A 162 -9.50 12.10 0.56
CA ASN A 162 -8.14 12.12 1.09
C ASN A 162 -7.79 10.78 1.71
N PHE A 163 -6.56 10.31 1.50
CA PHE A 163 -6.05 9.04 2.02
C PHE A 163 -4.97 9.29 3.07
N ASN A 164 -5.24 8.87 4.31
CA ASN A 164 -4.29 8.86 5.41
C ASN A 164 -3.70 7.45 5.57
N PHE A 165 -2.42 7.34 5.88
CA PHE A 165 -1.75 6.05 5.99
C PHE A 165 -1.09 5.89 7.36
N THR A 166 -1.32 4.73 7.97
CA THR A 166 -0.64 4.29 9.18
C THR A 166 0.14 3.03 8.84
N PHE A 167 1.40 2.98 9.26
CA PHE A 167 2.32 1.87 9.08
C PHE A 167 2.69 1.28 10.43
N ASP A 168 3.08 0.01 10.46
CA ASP A 168 3.69 -0.54 11.67
C ASP A 168 5.02 0.13 11.98
N LYS A 169 5.35 0.18 13.27
CA LYS A 169 6.49 0.92 13.76
C LYS A 169 7.80 0.25 13.37
N ARG A 170 8.62 0.99 12.64
CA ARG A 170 9.94 0.54 12.15
C ARG A 170 11.06 1.55 12.41
N SER A 171 12.30 1.05 12.43
CA SER A 171 13.51 1.85 12.74
C SER A 171 13.86 2.87 11.66
N ASP A 172 13.50 2.61 10.40
CA ASP A 172 13.76 3.47 9.24
C ASP A 172 12.56 4.34 8.82
N SER A 173 11.51 4.40 9.65
CA SER A 173 10.33 5.28 9.48
C SER A 173 10.70 6.77 9.32
N GLY A 174 11.82 7.19 9.91
CA GLY A 174 12.34 8.54 9.78
C GLY A 174 12.66 8.94 8.34
N ILE A 175 13.04 7.99 7.47
CA ILE A 175 13.34 8.28 6.06
C ILE A 175 12.07 8.74 5.33
N VAL A 176 10.96 8.02 5.51
CA VAL A 176 9.67 8.38 4.91
C VAL A 176 9.12 9.67 5.51
N THR A 177 9.18 9.79 6.84
CA THR A 177 8.63 10.96 7.55
C THR A 177 9.34 12.25 7.14
N ASN A 178 10.68 12.22 7.04
CA ASN A 178 11.48 13.37 6.63
C ASN A 178 11.39 13.64 5.11
N GLY A 179 11.21 12.59 4.31
CA GLY A 179 11.07 12.68 2.86
C GLY A 179 9.67 13.03 2.35
N TRP A 180 8.67 13.13 3.22
CA TRP A 180 7.26 13.25 2.82
C TRP A 180 6.96 14.47 1.94
N GLU A 181 7.48 15.65 2.28
CA GLU A 181 7.26 16.87 1.49
C GLU A 181 7.92 16.77 0.11
N THR A 182 9.11 16.17 0.03
CA THR A 182 9.81 15.89 -1.22
C THR A 182 9.05 14.87 -2.07
N PHE A 183 8.52 13.83 -1.44
CA PHE A 183 7.65 12.86 -2.10
C PHE A 183 6.44 13.57 -2.73
N LEU A 184 5.73 14.40 -1.96
CA LEU A 184 4.55 15.13 -2.45
C LEU A 184 4.87 16.16 -3.55
N SER A 185 6.00 16.89 -3.45
CA SER A 185 6.37 17.93 -4.41
C SER A 185 6.63 17.38 -5.81
N THR A 186 7.09 16.13 -5.88
CA THR A 186 7.38 15.36 -7.10
C THR A 186 6.11 14.84 -7.80
N ARG A 187 4.94 14.89 -7.15
CA ARG A 187 3.68 14.32 -7.68
C ARG A 187 2.80 15.38 -8.34
N PRO A 188 1.97 15.00 -9.34
CA PRO A 188 0.99 15.89 -9.94
C PRO A 188 0.06 16.51 -8.88
N ASN A 189 -0.33 17.77 -9.07
CA ASN A 189 -1.17 18.52 -8.11
C ASN A 189 -2.46 17.77 -7.72
N MET A 190 -3.08 17.08 -8.69
CA MET A 190 -4.30 16.29 -8.45
C MET A 190 -4.08 15.06 -7.56
N MET A 191 -2.90 14.44 -7.61
CA MET A 191 -2.52 13.35 -6.69
C MET A 191 -2.12 13.92 -5.34
N ARG A 192 -1.36 15.01 -5.31
CA ARG A 192 -0.94 15.68 -4.07
C ARG A 192 -2.09 16.01 -3.14
N LYS A 193 -3.19 16.54 -3.70
CA LYS A 193 -4.40 16.87 -2.94
C LYS A 193 -5.16 15.66 -2.39
N ALA A 194 -4.90 14.48 -2.95
CA ALA A 194 -5.54 13.22 -2.56
C ALA A 194 -4.80 12.52 -1.41
N TYR A 195 -3.51 12.78 -1.27
CA TYR A 195 -2.81 12.41 -0.05
C TYR A 195 -3.33 13.29 1.08
N GLY A 196 -3.68 12.65 2.19
CA GLY A 196 -4.10 13.34 3.39
C GLY A 196 -2.90 13.81 4.21
N GLU A 197 -2.90 13.46 5.48
CA GLU A 197 -1.84 13.79 6.43
C GLU A 197 -0.58 12.96 6.18
N ARG A 198 0.53 13.41 6.78
CA ARG A 198 1.79 12.68 6.77
C ARG A 198 1.59 11.27 7.34
N PRO A 199 2.22 10.24 6.75
CA PRO A 199 2.17 8.88 7.28
C PRO A 199 2.51 8.81 8.77
N VAL A 200 1.74 8.03 9.51
CA VAL A 200 1.96 7.75 10.93
C VAL A 200 2.57 6.35 11.07
N PHE A 201 3.47 6.18 12.02
CA PHE A 201 4.05 4.90 12.38
C PHE A 201 3.62 4.56 13.81
N GLU A 202 2.79 3.53 13.96
CA GLU A 202 2.12 3.17 15.21
C GLU A 202 2.54 1.76 15.63
N ASP A 203 2.44 1.48 16.93
CA ASP A 203 2.64 0.14 17.47
C ASP A 203 1.43 -0.75 17.16
N SER A 204 1.64 -1.83 16.38
CA SER A 204 0.59 -2.79 16.01
C SER A 204 -0.16 -3.39 17.21
N HIS A 205 0.47 -3.45 18.39
CA HIS A 205 -0.19 -3.89 19.62
C HIS A 205 -1.38 -3.00 20.01
N LYS A 206 -1.31 -1.71 19.70
CA LYS A 206 -2.34 -0.71 20.05
C LYS A 206 -3.33 -0.46 18.92
N CYS A 207 -3.09 -1.04 17.75
CA CYS A 207 -3.84 -0.77 16.55
C CYS A 207 -4.29 -2.08 15.88
N PRO A 208 -5.49 -2.58 16.19
CA PRO A 208 -6.04 -3.80 15.57
C PRO A 208 -5.98 -3.79 14.04
N SER A 209 -6.12 -2.63 13.41
CA SER A 209 -6.03 -2.47 11.96
C SER A 209 -4.65 -2.78 11.38
N LEU A 210 -3.57 -2.56 12.14
CA LEU A 210 -2.22 -2.97 11.71
C LEU A 210 -2.04 -4.49 11.79
N GLN A 211 -2.70 -5.17 12.73
CA GLN A 211 -2.67 -6.64 12.79
C GLN A 211 -3.39 -7.29 11.60
N ALA A 212 -4.40 -6.64 11.04
CA ALA A 212 -4.97 -7.05 9.74
C ALA A 212 -4.02 -6.81 8.58
N ALA A 213 -3.19 -5.77 8.64
CA ALA A 213 -2.16 -5.54 7.65
C ALA A 213 -1.07 -6.63 7.71
N ASP A 214 -0.62 -7.04 8.91
CA ASP A 214 0.28 -8.21 9.12
C ASP A 214 -0.29 -9.47 8.47
N LEU A 215 -1.57 -9.78 8.75
CA LEU A 215 -2.26 -10.92 8.14
C LEU A 215 -2.14 -10.87 6.61
N TRP A 216 -2.47 -9.74 6.00
CA TRP A 216 -2.45 -9.61 4.54
C TRP A 216 -1.03 -9.65 3.96
N ALA A 217 -0.08 -8.92 4.54
CA ALA A 217 1.31 -8.87 4.10
C ALA A 217 1.97 -10.25 4.17
N TRP A 218 1.71 -11.00 5.24
CA TRP A 218 2.23 -12.35 5.39
C TRP A 218 1.72 -13.32 4.31
N TRP A 219 0.42 -13.27 3.98
CA TRP A 219 -0.15 -14.14 2.95
C TRP A 219 0.29 -13.77 1.55
N VAL A 220 0.33 -12.48 1.22
CA VAL A 220 0.90 -12.02 -0.07
C VAL A 220 2.31 -12.55 -0.25
N ARG A 221 3.15 -12.43 0.79
CA ARG A 221 4.50 -13.00 0.78
C ARG A 221 4.47 -14.51 0.61
N LYS A 222 3.66 -15.25 1.38
CA LYS A 222 3.58 -16.72 1.31
C LYS A 222 3.20 -17.18 -0.09
N TRP A 223 2.19 -16.56 -0.73
CA TRP A 223 1.78 -16.93 -2.08
C TRP A 223 2.87 -16.68 -3.13
N HIS A 224 3.65 -15.61 -2.99
CA HIS A 224 4.80 -15.38 -3.88
C HIS A 224 5.92 -16.39 -3.67
N VAL A 225 6.20 -16.79 -2.42
CA VAL A 225 7.20 -17.82 -2.12
C VAL A 225 6.77 -19.19 -2.65
N GLU A 226 5.48 -19.52 -2.53
CA GLU A 226 4.93 -20.83 -2.93
C GLU A 226 4.52 -20.89 -4.41
N GLY A 227 4.47 -19.75 -5.11
CA GLY A 227 4.00 -19.66 -6.50
C GLY A 227 2.49 -19.88 -6.66
N THR A 228 1.70 -19.65 -5.61
CA THR A 228 0.24 -19.88 -5.55
C THR A 228 -0.55 -18.61 -5.90
N PHE A 229 -0.27 -18.01 -7.05
CA PHE A 229 -0.85 -16.71 -7.45
C PHE A 229 -2.37 -16.72 -7.63
N ASP A 230 -2.97 -17.89 -7.91
CA ASP A 230 -4.43 -18.02 -7.98
C ASP A 230 -5.09 -17.71 -6.64
N ASP A 231 -4.44 -18.04 -5.52
CA ASP A 231 -4.93 -17.72 -4.18
C ASP A 231 -4.86 -16.19 -3.93
N LEU A 232 -3.79 -15.53 -4.38
CA LEU A 232 -3.66 -14.07 -4.35
C LEU A 232 -4.74 -13.37 -5.19
N ALA A 233 -5.17 -13.95 -6.30
CA ALA A 233 -6.22 -13.36 -7.14
C ALA A 233 -7.63 -13.52 -6.52
N ASN A 234 -7.85 -14.59 -5.74
CA ASN A 234 -9.13 -14.91 -5.13
C ASN A 234 -9.25 -14.49 -3.66
N GLY A 235 -8.15 -14.10 -3.03
CA GLY A 235 -8.08 -13.79 -1.60
C GLY A 235 -8.32 -15.04 -0.75
N GLY A 236 -7.99 -16.20 -1.32
CA GLY A 236 -8.27 -17.51 -0.75
C GLY A 236 -7.05 -18.09 -0.04
N PHE A 237 -7.26 -18.89 1.01
CA PHE A 237 -6.17 -19.53 1.76
C PHE A 237 -6.38 -21.03 1.76
N GLU A 238 -5.42 -21.77 1.18
CA GLU A 238 -5.39 -23.24 1.26
C GLU A 238 -6.70 -23.87 0.76
N GLY A 239 -7.15 -23.43 -0.42
CA GLY A 239 -8.39 -23.89 -1.06
C GLY A 239 -9.69 -23.34 -0.44
N TRP A 240 -9.62 -22.49 0.60
CA TRP A 240 -10.77 -21.73 1.07
C TRP A 240 -10.86 -20.40 0.33
N ILE A 241 -12.05 -20.06 -0.17
CA ILE A 241 -12.31 -18.79 -0.88
C ILE A 241 -13.40 -18.03 -0.10
N PRO A 242 -13.20 -16.73 0.19
CA PRO A 242 -14.22 -15.93 0.85
C PRO A 242 -15.45 -15.76 -0.04
N LYS A 243 -16.66 -15.76 0.54
CA LYS A 243 -17.91 -15.61 -0.23
C LYS A 243 -18.02 -14.24 -0.91
N ARG A 244 -17.38 -13.23 -0.32
CA ARG A 244 -17.25 -11.86 -0.82
C ARG A 244 -15.83 -11.43 -0.50
N GLY A 245 -15.15 -10.81 -1.45
CA GLY A 245 -13.78 -10.36 -1.28
C GLY A 245 -13.67 -8.84 -1.41
N PRO A 246 -12.71 -8.22 -0.72
CA PRO A 246 -12.30 -6.86 -1.01
C PRO A 246 -11.80 -6.74 -2.46
N TYR A 247 -11.81 -5.53 -3.00
CA TYR A 247 -11.08 -5.22 -4.21
C TYR A 247 -9.57 -5.33 -3.93
N MET A 248 -8.87 -6.18 -4.69
CA MET A 248 -7.45 -6.40 -4.48
C MET A 248 -6.62 -5.62 -5.49
N LEU A 249 -5.75 -4.76 -4.98
CA LEU A 249 -4.80 -3.96 -5.73
C LEU A 249 -3.40 -4.51 -5.47
N ASN A 250 -2.89 -5.29 -6.42
CA ASN A 250 -1.57 -5.90 -6.31
C ASN A 250 -0.65 -5.30 -7.36
N LEU A 251 0.56 -4.91 -6.95
CA LEU A 251 1.61 -4.42 -7.83
C LEU A 251 2.88 -5.24 -7.57
N GLU A 252 3.46 -5.80 -8.62
CA GLU A 252 4.79 -6.36 -8.57
C GLU A 252 5.77 -5.34 -9.16
N VAL A 253 6.83 -5.04 -8.41
CA VAL A 253 7.88 -4.12 -8.82
C VAL A 253 9.00 -4.92 -9.45
N ASP A 254 8.97 -4.97 -10.78
CA ASP A 254 10.02 -5.61 -11.57
C ASP A 254 11.24 -4.71 -11.77
N GLU A 255 12.27 -5.26 -12.41
CA GLU A 255 13.53 -4.55 -12.67
C GLU A 255 13.36 -3.34 -13.59
N ASP A 256 12.44 -3.38 -14.55
CA ASP A 256 12.24 -2.29 -15.52
C ASP A 256 11.49 -1.12 -14.89
N LEU A 257 10.51 -1.40 -14.03
CA LEU A 257 9.85 -0.39 -13.22
C LEU A 257 10.83 0.25 -12.25
N LEU A 258 11.70 -0.53 -11.57
CA LEU A 258 12.75 0.00 -10.70
C LEU A 258 13.73 0.90 -11.46
N ALA A 259 14.20 0.45 -12.62
CA ALA A 259 15.13 1.23 -13.44
C ALA A 259 14.48 2.53 -13.91
N ASP A 260 13.19 2.53 -14.26
CA ASP A 260 12.45 3.74 -14.59
C ASP A 260 12.33 4.69 -13.39
N ILE A 261 12.03 4.18 -12.20
CA ILE A 261 12.00 4.95 -10.95
C ILE A 261 13.37 5.59 -10.70
N TYR A 262 14.45 4.80 -10.74
CA TYR A 262 15.81 5.28 -10.53
C TYR A 262 16.25 6.30 -11.57
N TRP A 263 15.97 6.03 -12.85
CA TRP A 263 16.29 6.96 -13.91
C TRP A 263 15.60 8.31 -13.69
N LYS A 264 14.30 8.33 -13.38
CA LYS A 264 13.56 9.57 -13.08
C LYS A 264 14.14 10.31 -11.87
N THR A 265 14.33 9.61 -10.76
CA THR A 265 14.86 10.24 -9.53
C THR A 265 16.28 10.76 -9.70
N VAL A 266 17.16 10.03 -10.40
CA VAL A 266 18.51 10.51 -10.67
C VAL A 266 18.47 11.74 -11.57
N ASN A 267 17.65 11.77 -12.63
CA ASN A 267 17.49 12.96 -13.48
C ASN A 267 17.02 14.19 -12.69
N GLU A 268 16.10 14.01 -11.74
CA GLU A 268 15.64 15.09 -10.86
C GLU A 268 16.77 15.61 -9.97
N ILE A 269 17.60 14.73 -9.41
CA ILE A 269 18.71 15.07 -8.51
C ILE A 269 19.85 15.78 -9.25
N VAL A 270 20.28 15.24 -10.40
CA VAL A 270 21.43 15.78 -11.15
C VAL A 270 21.06 16.99 -11.99
N GLY A 271 19.76 17.23 -12.17
CA GLY A 271 19.21 18.26 -13.03
C GLY A 271 19.35 17.93 -14.51
N HIS A 272 18.64 18.69 -15.35
CA HIS A 272 18.56 18.37 -16.77
C HIS A 272 19.94 18.29 -17.43
N GLY A 273 20.91 19.15 -17.09
CA GLY A 273 22.20 19.25 -17.81
C GLY A 273 23.13 18.03 -17.77
N VAL A 274 22.84 16.98 -16.99
CA VAL A 274 23.67 15.77 -16.92
C VAL A 274 22.93 14.60 -17.57
N PRO A 275 23.51 13.92 -18.56
CA PRO A 275 22.87 12.76 -19.18
C PRO A 275 22.83 11.60 -18.19
N VAL A 276 21.63 11.09 -17.91
CA VAL A 276 21.42 9.83 -17.17
C VAL A 276 21.02 8.75 -18.16
N THR A 277 21.70 7.62 -18.11
CA THR A 277 21.52 6.50 -19.04
C THR A 277 20.98 5.27 -18.31
N ASP A 278 20.13 4.52 -18.99
CA ASP A 278 19.76 3.13 -18.64
C ASP A 278 20.45 2.22 -19.66
N SER A 279 21.39 1.39 -19.22
CA SER A 279 22.21 0.56 -20.11
C SER A 279 21.39 -0.47 -20.91
N ARG A 280 20.19 -0.84 -20.45
CA ARG A 280 19.28 -1.73 -21.20
C ARG A 280 18.57 -1.00 -22.34
N TYR A 281 18.32 0.30 -22.15
CA TYR A 281 17.59 1.13 -23.11
C TYR A 281 18.41 2.41 -23.40
N PRO A 282 19.55 2.29 -24.11
CA PRO A 282 20.44 3.43 -24.35
C PRO A 282 19.76 4.54 -25.15
N ASP A 283 18.82 4.18 -26.02
CA ASP A 283 18.04 5.11 -26.85
C ASP A 283 16.86 5.76 -26.10
N ARG A 284 16.63 5.39 -24.83
CA ARG A 284 15.65 6.08 -23.94
C ARG A 284 16.01 7.55 -23.71
N GLY A 285 17.19 7.96 -24.19
CA GLY A 285 17.45 9.23 -24.87
C GLY A 285 16.79 10.43 -24.21
N TRP A 286 17.62 11.23 -23.53
CA TRP A 286 17.34 12.55 -22.97
C TRP A 286 16.23 13.29 -23.74
N THR A 287 14.97 13.12 -23.32
CA THR A 287 13.88 13.89 -23.91
C THR A 287 14.14 15.32 -23.46
N LYS A 288 14.53 16.17 -24.42
CA LYS A 288 14.70 17.61 -24.14
C LYS A 288 13.47 18.05 -23.33
N PRO A 289 13.66 18.75 -22.19
CA PRO A 289 12.52 19.19 -21.40
C PRO A 289 11.55 19.92 -22.33
N ASN A 290 10.28 19.52 -22.30
CA ASN A 290 9.23 20.27 -22.97
C ASN A 290 9.24 21.67 -22.36
N THR A 291 9.87 22.62 -23.05
CA THR A 291 9.80 24.04 -22.73
C THR A 291 8.42 24.52 -23.16
N ASN A 292 7.41 24.24 -22.33
CA ASN A 292 6.10 24.90 -22.38
C ASN A 292 6.04 25.91 -21.23
#